data_AF-A0A5A7T9Z7-F1
#
_entry.id   AF-A0A5A7T9Z7-F1
#
_cell.length_a   1.000
_cell.length_b   1.000
_cell.length_c   1.000
_cell.angle_alpha   90.00
_cell.angle_beta   90.00
_cell.angle_gamma   90.00
#
_symmetry.space_group_name_H-M   'P 1'
#
loop_
_entity.id
_entity.type
_entity.pdbx_description
1 polymer ?
#
loop_
_entity_poly.entity_id
_entity_poly.type
_entity_poly.pdbx_seq_one_letter_code
_entity_poly.pdbx_strand_id
1 'polypeptide(L)'
;MDDLNEELGVGELNATVEEIDTEIPKELKRRRGPTIMFDITRIRILGDKKVVRYNEDGAPISENGAKLKSFIRSATHYHVPITYTSWKSVPTELKDKIFTIVEAAFIIDPRSRKNVLQTVGISFRQFKNWLTTKYIIPHKDEAQLLQVPPEKYSIIEQNH
;
A
#
# COMPACT_ATOMS: atom_id res chain seq x y z
N MET A 1 44.50 -72.92 37.01
CA MET A 1 43.67 -72.42 35.91
C MET A 1 42.34 -73.14 36.01
N ASP A 2 41.28 -72.40 35.66
CA ASP A 2 39.90 -72.87 35.44
C ASP A 2 39.14 -73.26 36.74
N ASP A 3 37.88 -72.91 36.99
CA ASP A 3 36.83 -72.30 36.19
C ASP A 3 35.66 -71.89 37.14
N LEU A 4 34.80 -70.98 36.66
CA LEU A 4 33.39 -70.75 37.02
C LEU A 4 32.96 -70.35 38.45
N ASN A 5 32.41 -69.12 38.58
CA ASN A 5 31.11 -68.93 39.24
C ASN A 5 30.32 -67.72 38.70
N GLU A 6 29.02 -67.95 38.64
CA GLU A 6 27.82 -67.21 38.29
C GLU A 6 27.61 -65.87 39.05
N GLU A 7 27.13 -64.82 38.38
CA GLU A 7 25.88 -64.11 38.75
C GLU A 7 25.54 -62.89 37.87
N LEU A 8 24.23 -62.65 37.79
CA LEU A 8 23.46 -61.65 37.05
C LEU A 8 23.60 -60.23 37.62
N GLY A 9 23.48 -59.19 36.77
CA GLY A 9 23.35 -57.81 37.29
C GLY A 9 23.32 -56.68 36.26
N VAL A 10 22.18 -56.53 35.59
CA VAL A 10 21.53 -55.31 35.04
C VAL A 10 22.36 -54.02 34.91
N GLY A 11 22.43 -53.48 33.69
CA GLY A 11 22.79 -52.08 33.42
C GLY A 11 22.14 -51.56 32.14
N GLU A 12 21.15 -50.68 32.29
CA GLU A 12 20.40 -49.95 31.26
C GLU A 12 21.27 -49.33 30.16
N LEU A 13 20.83 -49.42 28.91
CA LEU A 13 21.31 -48.58 27.81
C LEU A 13 20.13 -47.78 27.24
N ASN A 14 19.93 -46.58 27.78
CA ASN A 14 18.96 -45.60 27.29
C ASN A 14 19.63 -44.81 26.15
N ALA A 15 19.27 -45.10 24.91
CA ALA A 15 19.75 -44.42 23.71
C ALA A 15 19.20 -43.00 23.62
N THR A 16 20.09 -42.02 23.62
CA THR A 16 19.81 -40.59 23.42
C THR A 16 19.35 -40.33 21.99
N VAL A 17 18.12 -39.83 21.83
CA VAL A 17 17.59 -39.29 20.58
C VAL A 17 18.03 -37.82 20.49
N GLU A 18 18.91 -37.50 19.55
CA GLU A 18 19.23 -36.11 19.19
C GLU A 18 18.03 -35.48 18.48
N GLU A 19 17.45 -34.46 19.12
CA GLU A 19 16.31 -33.70 18.63
C GLU A 19 16.80 -32.65 17.61
N ILE A 20 16.59 -32.93 16.33
CA ILE A 20 16.89 -32.00 15.23
C ILE A 20 15.75 -31.00 15.16
N ASP A 21 15.93 -29.83 15.78
CA ASP A 21 14.97 -28.73 15.75
C ASP A 21 14.95 -28.12 14.35
N THR A 22 14.13 -28.73 13.48
CA THR A 22 13.99 -28.32 12.09
C THR A 22 13.02 -27.14 12.07
N GLU A 23 13.55 -25.91 12.17
CA GLU A 23 12.76 -24.68 12.06
C GLU A 23 12.04 -24.62 10.70
N ILE A 24 10.76 -24.96 10.70
CA ILE A 24 9.88 -24.83 9.54
C ILE A 24 9.78 -23.33 9.20
N PRO A 25 10.10 -22.89 7.97
CA PRO A 25 9.98 -21.50 7.57
C PRO A 25 8.53 -21.03 7.75
N LYS A 26 8.33 -20.04 8.64
CA LYS A 26 7.02 -19.40 8.86
C LYS A 26 6.47 -18.92 7.52
N GLU A 27 5.38 -19.53 7.06
CA GLU A 27 4.71 -19.14 5.82
C GLU A 27 4.50 -17.62 5.82
N LEU A 28 5.06 -16.94 4.81
CA LEU A 28 4.85 -15.52 4.60
C LEU A 28 3.35 -15.29 4.40
N LYS A 29 2.66 -14.84 5.45
CA LYS A 29 1.24 -14.48 5.42
C LYS A 29 0.96 -13.69 4.16
N ARG A 30 -0.02 -14.13 3.37
CA ARG A 30 -0.45 -13.45 2.15
C ARG A 30 -0.68 -11.97 2.46
N ARG A 31 0.23 -11.13 1.98
CA ARG A 31 0.09 -9.68 2.10
C ARG A 31 -0.99 -9.26 1.14
N ARG A 32 -1.86 -8.33 1.54
CA ARG A 32 -2.77 -7.69 0.60
C ARG A 32 -1.94 -7.13 -0.56
N GLY A 33 -2.31 -7.50 -1.79
CA GLY A 33 -1.72 -6.94 -2.99
C GLY A 33 -1.86 -5.41 -3.03
N PRO A 34 -1.16 -4.73 -3.95
CA PRO A 34 -1.37 -3.31 -4.18
C PRO A 34 -2.87 -3.01 -4.33
N THR A 35 -3.33 -1.88 -3.78
CA THR A 35 -4.69 -1.41 -4.07
C THR A 35 -4.73 -0.99 -5.53
N ILE A 36 -5.04 -1.93 -6.41
CA ILE A 36 -5.24 -1.70 -7.83
C ILE A 36 -6.63 -1.11 -8.03
N MET A 37 -6.71 -0.15 -8.94
CA MET A 37 -7.86 0.71 -9.20
C MET A 37 -8.97 -0.03 -9.97
N PHE A 38 -9.44 -1.17 -9.44
CA PHE A 38 -10.50 -2.01 -10.02
C PHE A 38 -11.80 -1.24 -10.30
N ASP A 39 -12.08 -0.19 -9.52
CA ASP A 39 -13.27 0.64 -9.71
C ASP A 39 -13.25 1.42 -11.04
N ILE A 40 -12.08 1.87 -11.54
CA ILE A 40 -12.01 2.57 -12.84
C ILE A 40 -12.34 1.63 -13.99
N THR A 41 -11.84 0.39 -13.96
CA THR A 41 -12.15 -0.60 -14.99
C THR A 41 -13.65 -0.88 -15.03
N ARG A 42 -14.29 -1.03 -13.87
CA ARG A 42 -15.75 -1.20 -13.80
C ARG A 42 -16.52 0.05 -14.28
N ILE A 43 -16.07 1.25 -13.91
CA ILE A 43 -16.69 2.52 -14.36
C ILE A 43 -16.54 2.70 -15.88
N ARG A 44 -15.36 2.43 -16.44
CA ARG A 44 -15.11 2.56 -17.89
C ARG A 44 -15.89 1.54 -18.71
N ILE A 45 -16.03 0.31 -18.20
CA ILE A 45 -16.72 -0.77 -18.92
C ILE A 45 -18.24 -0.65 -18.76
N LEU A 46 -18.72 -0.28 -17.57
CA LEU A 46 -20.14 -0.37 -17.22
C LEU A 46 -20.84 1.00 -17.14
N GLY A 47 -20.11 2.11 -17.26
CA GLY A 47 -20.66 3.48 -17.18
C GLY A 47 -21.22 3.84 -15.80
N ASP A 48 -20.89 3.05 -14.78
CA ASP A 48 -21.66 2.92 -13.55
C ASP A 48 -21.22 3.98 -12.51
N LYS A 49 -21.48 5.25 -12.82
CA LYS A 49 -21.11 6.40 -11.97
C LYS A 49 -21.85 6.34 -10.64
N LYS A 50 -21.13 6.55 -9.53
CA LYS A 50 -21.75 6.57 -8.18
C LYS A 50 -22.14 7.99 -7.78
N VAL A 51 -23.39 8.17 -7.35
CA VAL A 51 -23.89 9.45 -6.81
C VAL A 51 -23.31 9.70 -5.43
N VAL A 52 -22.69 10.86 -5.24
CA VAL A 52 -22.19 11.30 -3.94
C VAL A 52 -23.14 12.35 -3.37
N ARG A 53 -23.61 12.14 -2.13
CA ARG A 53 -24.40 13.13 -1.39
C ARG A 53 -23.47 14.07 -0.63
N TYR A 54 -23.75 15.36 -0.70
CA TYR A 54 -22.97 16.44 -0.09
C TYR A 54 -23.80 17.19 0.97
N ASN A 55 -23.13 17.78 1.97
CA ASN A 55 -23.73 18.74 2.89
C ASN A 55 -23.73 20.16 2.28
N GLU A 56 -24.27 21.13 3.01
CA GLU A 56 -24.31 22.54 2.59
C GLU A 56 -22.91 23.12 2.31
N ASP A 57 -21.88 22.63 3.02
CA ASP A 57 -20.47 23.01 2.82
C ASP A 57 -19.79 22.29 1.62
N GLY A 58 -20.53 21.43 0.90
CA GLY A 58 -20.00 20.65 -0.22
C GLY A 58 -19.08 19.49 0.19
N ALA A 59 -19.13 19.05 1.46
CA ALA A 59 -18.44 17.88 1.98
C ALA A 59 -19.29 16.60 1.82
N PRO A 60 -18.70 15.45 1.46
CA PRO A 60 -19.47 14.24 1.20
C PRO A 60 -19.87 13.51 2.50
N ILE A 61 -21.17 13.20 2.66
CA ILE A 61 -21.73 12.65 3.92
C ILE A 61 -21.97 11.12 3.87
N SER A 62 -22.08 10.53 2.67
CA SER A 62 -22.54 9.14 2.50
C SER A 62 -21.42 8.10 2.40
N GLU A 63 -21.77 6.80 2.39
CA GLU A 63 -20.84 5.69 2.09
C GLU A 63 -20.08 5.91 0.76
N ASN A 64 -20.76 6.48 -0.24
CA ASN A 64 -20.14 6.85 -1.52
C ASN A 64 -19.10 7.98 -1.35
N GLY A 65 -19.20 8.79 -0.30
CA GLY A 65 -18.17 9.74 0.12
C GLY A 65 -16.88 9.07 0.62
N ALA A 66 -16.98 7.95 1.32
CA ALA A 66 -15.81 7.16 1.70
C ALA A 66 -15.16 6.50 0.47
N LYS A 67 -15.98 5.95 -0.43
CA LYS A 67 -15.53 5.40 -1.73
C LYS A 67 -14.84 6.47 -2.58
N LEU A 68 -15.42 7.67 -2.65
CA LEU A 68 -14.82 8.84 -3.32
C LEU A 68 -13.45 9.17 -2.75
N LYS A 69 -13.30 9.28 -1.43
CA LYS A 69 -12.00 9.55 -0.79
C LYS A 69 -10.96 8.46 -1.09
N SER A 70 -11.36 7.19 -1.05
CA SER A 70 -10.47 6.06 -1.39
C SER A 70 -10.02 6.11 -2.85
N PHE A 71 -10.95 6.47 -3.75
CA PHE A 71 -10.68 6.63 -5.17
C PHE A 71 -9.73 7.79 -5.44
N ILE A 72 -10.01 8.97 -4.87
CA ILE A 72 -9.16 10.16 -4.97
C ILE A 72 -7.73 9.83 -4.57
N ARG A 73 -7.54 9.12 -3.44
CA ARG A 73 -6.22 8.71 -2.98
C ARG A 73 -5.49 7.85 -4.02
N SER A 74 -6.19 6.86 -4.57
CA SER A 74 -5.62 5.95 -5.58
C SER A 74 -5.25 6.70 -6.87
N ALA A 75 -6.14 7.55 -7.37
CA ALA A 75 -5.89 8.39 -8.54
C ALA A 75 -4.72 9.36 -8.32
N THR A 76 -4.61 9.91 -7.11
CA THR A 76 -3.50 10.80 -6.73
C THR A 76 -2.17 10.06 -6.78
N HIS A 77 -2.09 8.87 -6.18
CA HIS A 77 -0.85 8.10 -6.12
C HIS A 77 -0.38 7.61 -7.49
N TYR A 78 -1.33 7.37 -8.40
CA TYR A 78 -1.04 6.84 -9.73
C TYR A 78 -0.75 7.94 -10.76
N HIS A 79 -1.45 9.07 -10.69
CA HIS A 79 -1.37 10.11 -11.72
C HIS A 79 -0.55 11.34 -11.33
N VAL A 80 -0.23 11.55 -10.05
CA VAL A 80 0.59 12.69 -9.61
C VAL A 80 2.03 12.23 -9.39
N PRO A 81 2.99 12.67 -10.23
CA PRO A 81 4.40 12.39 -10.03
C PRO A 81 4.87 12.85 -8.65
N ILE A 82 5.65 12.01 -7.97
CA ILE A 82 6.22 12.35 -6.67
C ILE A 82 7.31 13.43 -6.76
N THR A 83 7.86 13.63 -7.96
CA THR A 83 8.90 14.62 -8.28
C THR A 83 8.45 16.04 -7.93
N TYR A 84 7.15 16.33 -7.98
CA TYR A 84 6.62 17.62 -7.53
C TYR A 84 6.86 17.83 -6.04
N THR A 85 7.48 18.96 -5.70
CA THR A 85 7.78 19.33 -4.31
C THR A 85 6.52 19.50 -3.47
N SER A 86 5.50 20.17 -4.01
CA SER A 86 4.24 20.47 -3.31
C SER A 86 3.04 20.39 -4.25
N TRP A 87 1.83 20.27 -3.69
CA TRP A 87 0.60 20.33 -4.49
C TRP A 87 0.41 21.67 -5.23
N LYS A 88 1.02 22.75 -4.70
CA LYS A 88 0.96 24.07 -5.33
C LYS A 88 1.76 24.12 -6.63
N SER A 89 2.87 23.36 -6.74
CA SER A 89 3.71 23.31 -7.94
C SER A 89 3.20 22.35 -9.03
N VAL A 90 2.16 21.56 -8.74
CA VAL A 90 1.53 20.70 -9.76
C VAL A 90 0.79 21.57 -10.79
N PRO A 91 1.04 21.39 -12.11
CA PRO A 91 0.36 22.13 -13.17
C PRO A 91 -1.17 21.99 -13.12
N THR A 92 -1.88 23.04 -13.49
CA THR A 92 -3.35 23.06 -13.51
C THR A 92 -3.92 21.99 -14.43
N GLU A 93 -3.28 21.74 -15.58
CA GLU A 93 -3.68 20.68 -16.52
C GLU A 93 -3.72 19.29 -15.86
N LEU A 94 -2.74 18.98 -15.00
CA LEU A 94 -2.70 17.71 -14.29
C LEU A 94 -3.78 17.65 -13.20
N LYS A 95 -4.03 18.77 -12.52
CA LYS A 95 -5.13 18.88 -11.54
C LYS A 95 -6.48 18.64 -12.19
N ASP A 96 -6.68 19.21 -13.37
CA ASP A 96 -7.91 19.07 -14.15
C ASP A 96 -8.07 17.65 -14.68
N LYS A 97 -7.00 17.02 -15.18
CA LYS A 97 -7.01 15.60 -15.57
C LYS A 97 -7.45 14.69 -14.43
N ILE A 98 -6.93 14.90 -13.21
CA ILE A 98 -7.35 14.14 -12.03
C ILE A 98 -8.83 14.37 -11.78
N PHE A 99 -9.28 15.63 -11.79
CA PHE A 99 -10.69 15.94 -11.59
C PHE A 99 -11.59 15.23 -12.62
N THR A 100 -11.24 15.26 -13.90
CA THR A 100 -11.95 14.53 -14.97
C THR A 100 -12.01 13.03 -14.70
N ILE A 101 -10.94 12.42 -14.17
CA ILE A 101 -10.94 11.01 -13.79
C ILE A 101 -11.93 10.75 -12.63
N VAL A 102 -12.00 11.64 -11.65
CA VAL A 102 -12.97 11.51 -10.53
C VAL A 102 -14.40 11.73 -11.03
N GLU A 103 -14.64 12.70 -11.90
CA GLU A 103 -15.97 13.00 -12.49
C GLU A 103 -16.45 11.92 -13.48
N ALA A 104 -15.53 11.18 -14.09
CA ALA A 104 -15.86 9.98 -14.84
C ALA A 104 -16.39 8.85 -13.94
N ALA A 105 -15.95 8.81 -12.67
CA ALA A 105 -16.26 7.77 -11.70
C ALA A 105 -17.45 8.09 -10.79
N PHE A 106 -17.65 9.37 -10.48
CA PHE A 106 -18.64 9.84 -9.52
C PHE A 106 -19.45 10.97 -10.11
N ILE A 107 -20.71 11.06 -9.71
CA ILE A 107 -21.54 12.24 -9.96
C ILE A 107 -21.23 13.22 -8.82
N ILE A 108 -20.51 14.28 -9.17
CA ILE A 108 -19.95 15.29 -8.27
C ILE A 108 -20.70 16.60 -8.49
N ASP A 109 -21.07 17.28 -7.40
CA ASP A 109 -21.61 18.64 -7.49
C ASP A 109 -20.49 19.61 -7.93
N PRO A 110 -20.68 20.44 -8.97
CA PRO A 110 -19.69 21.45 -9.39
C PRO A 110 -19.14 22.32 -8.24
N ARG A 111 -19.97 22.63 -7.23
CA ARG A 111 -19.58 23.40 -6.03
C ARG A 111 -18.51 22.69 -5.22
N SER A 112 -18.49 21.36 -5.24
CA SER A 112 -17.57 20.53 -4.47
C SER A 112 -16.21 20.31 -5.16
N ARG A 113 -15.99 20.83 -6.38
CA ARG A 113 -14.69 20.72 -7.10
C ARG A 113 -13.52 21.18 -6.24
N LYS A 114 -13.68 22.30 -5.54
CA LYS A 114 -12.64 22.83 -4.65
C LYS A 114 -12.29 21.84 -3.53
N ASN A 115 -13.30 21.23 -2.91
CA ASN A 115 -13.12 20.24 -1.84
C ASN A 115 -12.46 18.96 -2.36
N VAL A 116 -12.82 18.51 -3.57
CA VAL A 116 -12.18 17.37 -4.23
C VAL A 116 -10.68 17.64 -4.46
N LEU A 117 -10.33 18.77 -5.07
CA LEU A 117 -8.93 19.14 -5.33
C LEU A 117 -8.12 19.40 -4.04
N GLN A 118 -8.76 19.91 -2.98
CA GLN A 118 -8.14 20.00 -1.66
C GLN A 118 -7.83 18.60 -1.10
N THR A 119 -8.78 17.66 -1.22
CA THR A 119 -8.60 16.27 -0.78
C THR A 119 -7.46 15.59 -1.55
N VAL A 120 -7.35 15.81 -2.86
CA VAL A 120 -6.21 15.36 -3.68
C VAL A 120 -4.89 15.90 -3.12
N GLY A 121 -4.81 17.20 -2.85
CA GLY A 121 -3.60 17.83 -2.29
C GLY A 121 -3.19 17.29 -0.92
N ILE A 122 -4.18 17.05 -0.03
CA ILE A 122 -3.95 16.42 1.28
C ILE A 122 -3.41 15.00 1.09
N SER A 123 -4.05 14.22 0.21
CA SER A 123 -3.65 12.85 -0.09
C SER A 123 -2.22 12.79 -0.65
N PHE A 124 -1.86 13.71 -1.55
CA PHE A 124 -0.51 13.78 -2.12
C PHE A 124 0.54 14.03 -1.04
N ARG A 125 0.30 14.99 -0.15
CA ARG A 125 1.19 15.26 0.99
C ARG A 125 1.32 14.05 1.91
N GLN A 126 0.20 13.41 2.24
CA GLN A 126 0.19 12.20 3.08
C GLN A 126 0.97 11.05 2.42
N PHE A 127 0.84 10.89 1.11
CA PHE A 127 1.56 9.87 0.36
C PHE A 127 3.07 10.08 0.40
N LYS A 128 3.55 11.32 0.14
CA LYS A 128 4.97 11.67 0.26
C LYS A 128 5.51 11.38 1.66
N ASN A 129 4.80 11.84 2.69
CA ASN A 129 5.20 11.59 4.08
C ASN A 129 5.28 10.09 4.38
N TRP A 130 4.28 9.31 3.93
CA TRP A 130 4.28 7.87 4.11
C TRP A 130 5.47 7.20 3.41
N LEU A 131 5.81 7.61 2.19
CA LEU A 131 6.98 7.09 1.48
C LEU A 131 8.28 7.44 2.20
N THR A 132 8.43 8.70 2.65
CA THR A 132 9.59 9.13 3.44
C THR A 132 9.73 8.31 4.71
N THR A 133 8.67 8.18 5.50
CA THR A 133 8.71 7.42 6.75
C THR A 133 8.94 5.93 6.53
N LYS A 134 8.38 5.35 5.46
CA LYS A 134 8.41 3.90 5.25
C LYS A 134 9.68 3.42 4.57
N TYR A 135 10.23 4.19 3.63
CA TYR A 135 11.34 3.76 2.77
C TYR A 135 12.59 4.62 2.91
N ILE A 136 12.49 5.90 3.30
CA ILE A 136 13.66 6.79 3.38
C ILE A 136 14.26 6.78 4.79
N ILE A 137 13.44 7.01 5.83
CA ILE A 137 13.93 7.07 7.23
C ILE A 137 14.69 5.81 7.66
N PRO A 138 14.24 4.58 7.35
CA PRO A 138 14.95 3.37 7.77
C PRO A 138 16.34 3.17 7.13
N HIS A 139 16.58 3.79 5.97
CA HIS A 139 17.82 3.65 5.20
C HIS A 139 18.54 4.99 5.04
N LYS A 140 18.31 5.94 5.95
CA LYS A 140 18.83 7.30 5.89
C LYS A 140 20.36 7.34 5.82
N ASP A 141 21.02 6.40 6.50
CA ASP A 141 22.47 6.31 6.61
C ASP A 141 23.10 5.41 5.52
N GLU A 142 22.28 4.69 4.75
CA GLU A 142 22.68 3.74 3.71
C GLU A 142 22.17 4.19 2.35
N ALA A 143 22.70 5.31 1.84
CA ALA A 143 22.24 5.95 0.60
C ALA A 143 22.25 5.04 -0.64
N GLN A 144 23.05 3.97 -0.64
CA GLN A 144 23.10 2.98 -1.72
C GLN A 144 21.77 2.22 -1.87
N LEU A 145 21.03 2.00 -0.78
CA LEU A 145 19.75 1.31 -0.79
C LEU A 145 18.58 2.18 -1.28
N LEU A 146 18.80 3.49 -1.42
CA LEU A 146 17.79 4.45 -1.88
C LEU A 146 17.85 4.73 -3.39
N GLN A 147 18.84 4.18 -4.11
CA GLN A 147 18.97 4.41 -5.56
C GLN A 147 17.89 3.68 -6.38
N VAL A 148 17.45 2.52 -5.91
CA VAL A 148 16.45 1.70 -6.60
C VAL A 148 15.06 2.03 -6.01
N PRO A 149 14.07 2.38 -6.85
CA PRO A 149 12.73 2.65 -6.35
C PRO A 149 12.12 1.35 -5.79
N PRO A 150 11.30 1.41 -4.72
CA PRO A 150 10.66 0.22 -4.19
C PRO A 150 9.82 -0.48 -5.28
N GLU A 151 9.90 -1.81 -5.35
CA GLU A 151 9.28 -2.65 -6.40
C GLU A 151 7.79 -2.33 -6.65
N LYS A 152 7.06 -1.99 -5.58
CA LYS A 152 5.63 -1.62 -5.62
C LYS A 152 5.34 -0.30 -6.36
N TYR A 153 6.36 0.53 -6.57
CA TYR A 153 6.28 1.87 -7.15
C TYR A 153 7.24 2.06 -8.33
N SER A 154 7.60 0.97 -9.03
CA SER A 154 8.38 1.02 -10.28
C SER A 154 7.76 1.88 -11.38
N ILE A 155 6.46 2.21 -11.25
CA ILE A 155 5.70 3.10 -12.14
C ILE A 155 6.10 4.58 -11.95
N ILE A 156 6.74 4.92 -10.83
CA ILE A 156 7.23 6.27 -10.58
C ILE A 156 8.52 6.46 -11.38
N GLU A 157 8.41 7.10 -12.55
CA GLU A 157 9.56 7.48 -13.37
C GLU A 157 10.53 8.36 -12.56
N GLN A 158 11.82 8.00 -12.58
CA GLN A 158 12.83 8.65 -11.75
C GLN A 158 13.29 10.02 -12.28
N ASN A 159 13.01 10.41 -13.53
CA ASN A 159 13.49 11.68 -14.08
C ASN A 159 12.58 12.22 -15.20
N HIS A 160 12.39 13.54 -15.22
CA HIS A 160 12.22 14.37 -16.41
C HIS A 160 13.00 15.67 -16.21
#